data_AF-A0A7G6Y046-F1
#
_entry.id   AF-A0A7G6Y046-F1
#
_cell.length_a   1.000
_cell.length_b   1.000
_cell.length_c   1.000
_cell.angle_alpha   90.00
_cell.angle_beta   90.00
_cell.angle_gamma   90.00
#
_symmetry.space_group_name_H-M   'P 1'
#
loop_
_entity.id
_entity.type
_entity.pdbx_description
1 polymer ?
#
loop_
_entity_poly.entity_id
_entity_poly.type
_entity_poly.pdbx_seq_one_letter_code
_entity_poly.pdbx_strand_id
1 'polypeptide(L)'
;MAGYTDVPACADRLVSLFETLPWHYSIATRLPEGLIPDEICQSRTLSLGDGTFLTEPDMLFKQQSRLSHDNPRVESRAKGSGILTKLAVGSTAWQDGSSYFVKQDDGIVGIYGGGTLMENTERSLESFIGLGLATKLFRYEYRYENPQLTSSWFIHQQEVERWRFFTRIEVSEGIREILRHTSSFKFADSYPEEHRIPWLEGALERANLIISSPNSKTLQLATKWFFDSFKGTDDTLKYIRLMVTIEILLGEHADTSKASLGELLGNRLAYLIGKNHQDRAEVLNEFKKIYGVRSSILHHGKHKLSSLEHSYISRLRTYCERAITEESRLIIA
;
A
#
# COMPACT_ATOMS: atom_id res chain seq x y z
N MET A 1 -41.10 3.81 -9.01
CA MET A 1 -40.93 4.52 -7.73
C MET A 1 -41.92 4.05 -6.65
N ALA A 2 -42.64 2.94 -6.85
CA ALA A 2 -43.73 2.51 -5.95
C ALA A 2 -43.31 2.05 -4.53
N GLY A 3 -42.01 1.91 -4.24
CA GLY A 3 -41.50 1.47 -2.93
C GLY A 3 -41.04 2.58 -1.98
N TYR A 4 -41.21 3.85 -2.35
CA TYR A 4 -40.78 5.02 -1.57
C TYR A 4 -41.92 5.98 -1.21
N THR A 5 -43.16 5.66 -1.58
CA THR A 5 -44.34 6.48 -1.29
C THR A 5 -44.85 6.30 0.14
N ASP A 6 -44.56 5.17 0.77
CA ASP A 6 -44.84 4.90 2.18
C ASP A 6 -43.61 5.25 3.03
N VAL A 7 -43.65 6.42 3.66
CA VAL A 7 -42.54 6.96 4.46
C VAL A 7 -42.26 6.08 5.69
N PRO A 8 -43.25 5.71 6.52
CA PRO A 8 -43.05 4.76 7.62
C PRO A 8 -42.40 3.43 7.18
N ALA A 9 -42.95 2.76 6.17
CA ALA A 9 -42.39 1.49 5.71
C ALA A 9 -40.97 1.64 5.14
N CYS A 10 -40.68 2.78 4.52
CA CYS A 10 -39.33 3.08 4.06
C CYS A 10 -38.37 3.33 5.24
N ALA A 11 -38.81 4.02 6.29
CA ALA A 11 -38.03 4.25 7.49
C ALA A 11 -37.72 2.93 8.20
N ASP A 12 -38.72 2.08 8.42
CA ASP A 12 -38.55 0.77 9.05
C ASP A 12 -37.54 -0.10 8.28
N ARG A 13 -37.67 -0.17 6.95
CA ARG A 13 -36.72 -0.90 6.10
C ARG A 13 -35.29 -0.35 6.19
N LEU A 14 -35.13 0.97 6.29
CA LEU A 14 -33.80 1.58 6.44
C LEU A 14 -33.22 1.27 7.82
N VAL A 15 -34.01 1.40 8.89
CA VAL A 15 -33.59 1.06 10.26
C VAL A 15 -33.17 -0.41 10.33
N SER A 16 -34.00 -1.34 9.86
CA SER A 16 -33.66 -2.76 9.83
C SER A 16 -32.40 -3.04 9.00
N LEU A 17 -32.16 -2.30 7.91
CA LEU A 17 -30.92 -2.43 7.15
C LEU A 17 -29.71 -1.91 7.94
N PHE A 18 -29.81 -0.76 8.61
CA PHE A 18 -28.74 -0.22 9.44
C PHE A 18 -28.41 -1.13 10.63
N GLU A 19 -29.39 -1.82 11.19
CA GLU A 19 -29.20 -2.81 12.26
C GLU A 19 -28.38 -4.03 11.82
N THR A 20 -28.24 -4.28 10.50
CA THR A 20 -27.39 -5.36 9.98
C THR A 20 -25.92 -4.98 9.85
N LEU A 21 -25.54 -3.73 10.16
CA LEU A 21 -24.15 -3.29 10.12
C LEU A 21 -23.35 -3.71 11.38
N PRO A 22 -22.02 -3.87 11.30
CA PRO A 22 -21.21 -3.80 10.08
C PRO A 22 -21.41 -5.02 9.17
N TRP A 23 -21.17 -4.86 7.87
CA TRP A 23 -21.15 -5.98 6.93
C TRP A 23 -19.73 -6.46 6.70
N HIS A 24 -19.60 -7.73 6.31
CA HIS A 24 -18.33 -8.31 5.90
C HIS A 24 -18.08 -8.07 4.40
N TYR A 25 -16.89 -7.58 4.05
CA TYR A 25 -16.52 -7.30 2.66
C TYR A 25 -15.25 -8.02 2.24
N SER A 26 -15.13 -8.29 0.94
CA SER A 26 -13.90 -8.72 0.28
C SER A 26 -13.55 -7.67 -0.78
N ILE A 27 -12.44 -6.98 -0.58
CA ILE A 27 -11.98 -5.88 -1.44
C ILE A 27 -10.70 -6.32 -2.13
N ALA A 28 -10.72 -6.38 -3.45
CA ALA A 28 -9.60 -6.87 -4.25
C ALA A 28 -9.12 -5.82 -5.26
N THR A 29 -7.82 -5.71 -5.47
CA THR A 29 -7.24 -4.99 -6.62
C THR A 29 -6.19 -5.86 -7.31
N ARG A 30 -6.12 -5.75 -8.63
CA ARG A 30 -5.07 -6.38 -9.43
C ARG A 30 -3.73 -5.70 -9.13
N LEU A 31 -2.69 -6.51 -8.94
CA LEU A 31 -1.32 -6.03 -8.89
C LEU A 31 -0.74 -5.88 -10.31
N PRO A 32 0.34 -5.10 -10.50
CA PRO A 32 1.09 -5.08 -11.73
C PRO A 32 1.54 -6.49 -12.16
N GLU A 33 1.51 -6.75 -13.46
CA GLU A 33 1.96 -8.02 -14.03
C GLU A 33 3.42 -8.30 -13.65
N GLY A 34 3.68 -9.54 -13.23
CA GLY A 34 5.01 -9.97 -12.77
C GLY A 34 5.51 -9.29 -11.50
N LEU A 35 4.67 -8.55 -10.76
CA LEU A 35 5.05 -8.01 -9.44
C LEU A 35 5.31 -9.15 -8.43
N ILE A 36 4.44 -10.16 -8.45
CA ILE A 36 4.61 -11.43 -7.76
C ILE A 36 4.77 -12.49 -8.85
N PRO A 37 5.85 -13.28 -8.87
CA PRO A 37 6.03 -14.33 -9.87
C PRO A 37 4.92 -15.38 -9.80
N ASP A 38 4.47 -15.82 -10.97
CA ASP A 38 3.32 -16.72 -11.12
C ASP A 38 3.54 -18.04 -10.37
N GLU A 39 4.79 -18.51 -10.29
CA GLU A 39 5.15 -19.75 -9.59
C GLU A 39 4.79 -19.72 -8.10
N ILE A 40 4.73 -18.54 -7.49
CA ILE A 40 4.35 -18.33 -6.09
C ILE A 40 2.82 -18.28 -5.95
N CYS A 41 2.13 -17.66 -6.91
CA CYS A 41 0.69 -17.46 -6.86
C CYS A 41 -0.14 -18.66 -7.35
N GLN A 42 0.36 -19.44 -8.32
CA GLN A 42 -0.38 -20.51 -8.99
C GLN A 42 -0.83 -21.66 -8.08
N SER A 43 -0.30 -21.76 -6.86
CA SER A 43 -0.57 -22.89 -5.98
C SER A 43 -1.11 -22.54 -4.59
N ARG A 44 -1.10 -21.26 -4.18
CA ARG A 44 -1.38 -20.87 -2.79
C ARG A 44 -1.95 -19.46 -2.67
N THR A 45 -3.00 -19.34 -1.85
CA THR A 45 -3.33 -18.06 -1.22
C THR A 45 -2.29 -17.76 -0.16
N LEU A 46 -1.53 -16.68 -0.35
CA LEU A 46 -0.55 -16.22 0.63
C LEU A 46 -1.20 -15.24 1.59
N SER A 47 -1.42 -15.66 2.82
CA SER A 47 -1.89 -14.76 3.89
C SER A 47 -0.82 -13.69 4.19
N LEU A 48 -1.27 -12.45 4.38
CA LEU A 48 -0.49 -11.30 4.85
C LEU A 48 -0.93 -10.84 6.25
N GLY A 49 -1.87 -11.54 6.89
CA GLY A 49 -2.47 -11.16 8.18
C GLY A 49 -3.68 -10.25 8.07
N ASP A 50 -4.46 -10.13 9.16
CA ASP A 50 -5.61 -9.22 9.27
C ASP A 50 -6.60 -9.29 8.09
N GLY A 51 -6.94 -10.52 7.68
CA GLY A 51 -7.82 -10.80 6.54
C GLY A 51 -7.24 -10.39 5.19
N THR A 52 -5.96 -10.05 5.12
CA THR A 52 -5.26 -9.65 3.90
C THR A 52 -4.52 -10.83 3.31
N PHE A 53 -4.57 -11.00 1.99
CA PHE A 53 -3.86 -12.06 1.29
C PHE A 53 -3.58 -11.70 -0.17
N LEU A 54 -2.60 -12.40 -0.74
CA LEU A 54 -2.34 -12.43 -2.17
C LEU A 54 -2.92 -13.71 -2.75
N THR A 55 -3.57 -13.61 -3.90
CA THR A 55 -4.16 -14.77 -4.57
C THR A 55 -4.17 -14.59 -6.08
N GLU A 56 -4.11 -15.70 -6.82
CA GLU A 56 -4.51 -15.75 -8.22
C GLU A 56 -5.96 -16.24 -8.28
N PRO A 57 -6.86 -15.58 -9.02
CA PRO A 57 -8.26 -16.00 -9.16
C PRO A 57 -8.38 -17.39 -9.81
N ASP A 58 -8.43 -18.44 -9.01
CA ASP A 58 -8.73 -19.78 -9.48
C ASP A 58 -10.22 -19.94 -9.84
N MET A 59 -10.61 -21.14 -10.28
CA MET A 59 -12.00 -21.41 -10.65
C MET A 59 -12.95 -21.21 -9.47
N LEU A 60 -12.55 -21.59 -8.25
CA LEU A 60 -13.37 -21.48 -7.05
C LEU A 60 -13.58 -20.02 -6.67
N PHE A 61 -12.52 -19.22 -6.66
CA PHE A 61 -12.55 -17.79 -6.40
C PHE A 61 -13.44 -17.06 -7.40
N LYS A 62 -13.31 -17.36 -8.70
CA LYS A 62 -14.16 -16.77 -9.74
C LYS A 62 -15.63 -17.14 -9.58
N GLN A 63 -15.93 -18.35 -9.12
CA GLN A 63 -17.30 -18.79 -8.86
C GLN A 63 -17.90 -18.12 -7.63
N GLN A 64 -17.11 -17.96 -6.57
CA GLN A 64 -17.53 -17.33 -5.30
C GLN A 64 -17.65 -15.81 -5.45
N SER A 65 -16.70 -15.18 -6.13
CA SER A 65 -16.55 -13.72 -6.23
C SER A 65 -16.83 -13.21 -7.64
N ARG A 66 -17.99 -13.54 -8.22
CA ARG A 66 -18.36 -13.11 -9.58
C ARG A 66 -18.33 -11.58 -9.70
N LEU A 67 -17.95 -11.04 -10.85
CA LEU A 67 -17.92 -9.58 -11.12
C LEU A 67 -19.18 -9.07 -11.81
N SER A 68 -20.29 -9.80 -11.66
CA SER A 68 -21.60 -9.48 -12.24
C SER A 68 -22.62 -9.26 -11.13
N HIS A 69 -23.53 -8.31 -11.33
CA HIS A 69 -24.63 -8.04 -10.41
C HIS A 69 -25.99 -8.13 -11.14
N ASP A 70 -26.98 -8.79 -10.52
CA ASP A 70 -28.32 -9.01 -11.10
C ASP A 70 -29.10 -7.70 -11.35
N ASN A 71 -28.95 -6.72 -10.47
CA ASN A 71 -29.44 -5.35 -10.67
C ASN A 71 -28.68 -4.62 -11.79
N PRO A 72 -29.34 -4.26 -12.92
CA PRO A 72 -28.70 -3.61 -14.06
C PRO A 72 -28.15 -2.21 -13.74
N ARG A 73 -28.65 -1.53 -12.71
CA ARG A 73 -28.12 -0.24 -12.28
C ARG A 73 -26.74 -0.37 -11.63
N VAL A 74 -26.54 -1.40 -10.82
CA VAL A 74 -25.24 -1.69 -10.19
C VAL A 74 -24.25 -2.13 -11.27
N GLU A 75 -24.69 -3.02 -12.16
CA GLU A 75 -23.91 -3.48 -13.31
C GLU A 75 -23.47 -2.33 -14.22
N SER A 76 -24.39 -1.41 -14.56
CA SER A 76 -24.08 -0.23 -15.37
C SER A 76 -23.12 0.73 -14.69
N ARG A 77 -23.17 0.84 -13.35
CA ARG A 77 -22.24 1.67 -12.58
C ARG A 77 -20.85 1.04 -12.57
N ALA A 78 -20.76 -0.26 -12.29
CA ALA A 78 -19.51 -1.00 -12.25
C ALA A 78 -18.79 -1.05 -13.61
N LYS A 79 -19.53 -1.04 -14.71
CA LYS A 79 -18.98 -1.01 -16.08
C LYS A 79 -18.56 0.37 -16.56
N GLY A 80 -18.84 1.43 -15.78
CA GLY A 80 -18.63 2.81 -16.20
C GLY A 80 -19.70 3.30 -17.20
N SER A 81 -20.26 4.46 -16.93
CA SER A 81 -21.30 5.10 -17.76
C SER A 81 -20.66 5.85 -18.93
N GLY A 82 -20.21 5.15 -19.98
CA GLY A 82 -19.75 5.80 -21.21
C GLY A 82 -19.25 4.82 -22.28
N ILE A 83 -19.47 5.14 -23.56
CA ILE A 83 -18.96 4.38 -24.71
C ILE A 83 -17.41 4.33 -24.71
N LEU A 84 -16.77 5.44 -24.35
CA LEU A 84 -15.31 5.51 -24.21
C LEU A 84 -14.81 4.71 -23.01
N THR A 85 -15.55 4.72 -21.91
CA THR A 85 -15.24 3.92 -20.72
C THR A 85 -15.37 2.43 -21.01
N LYS A 86 -16.34 1.98 -21.81
CA LYS A 86 -16.44 0.56 -22.22
C LYS A 86 -15.26 0.05 -23.06
N LEU A 87 -14.53 0.94 -23.74
CA LEU A 87 -13.34 0.61 -24.51
C LEU A 87 -12.05 0.71 -23.68
N ALA A 88 -12.04 1.56 -22.65
CA ALA A 88 -10.88 1.81 -21.79
C ALA A 88 -10.88 1.03 -20.47
N VAL A 89 -12.07 0.62 -19.99
CA VAL A 89 -12.24 -0.15 -18.76
C VAL A 89 -11.85 -1.58 -19.08
N GLY A 90 -10.69 -1.99 -18.57
CA GLY A 90 -10.21 -3.37 -18.65
C GLY A 90 -11.28 -4.38 -18.21
N SER A 91 -11.12 -5.62 -18.69
CA SER A 91 -12.08 -6.73 -18.60
C SER A 91 -12.95 -6.69 -17.34
N THR A 92 -14.27 -6.86 -17.51
CA THR A 92 -15.23 -7.07 -16.41
C THR A 92 -15.12 -8.46 -15.79
N ALA A 93 -13.99 -9.12 -15.99
CA ALA A 93 -13.68 -10.47 -15.58
C ALA A 93 -12.33 -10.45 -14.87
N TRP A 94 -12.19 -11.33 -13.88
CA TRP A 94 -10.91 -11.66 -13.30
C TRP A 94 -9.94 -12.08 -14.40
N GLN A 95 -8.71 -11.62 -14.32
CA GLN A 95 -7.69 -11.95 -15.31
C GLN A 95 -6.91 -13.16 -14.85
N ASP A 96 -6.79 -14.13 -15.74
CA ASP A 96 -6.01 -15.35 -15.53
C ASP A 96 -4.52 -14.99 -15.46
N GLY A 97 -3.74 -15.70 -14.62
CA GLY A 97 -2.32 -15.41 -14.45
C GLY A 97 -2.02 -14.06 -13.80
N SER A 98 -3.01 -13.39 -13.20
CA SER A 98 -2.81 -12.12 -12.51
C SER A 98 -2.91 -12.28 -11.00
N SER A 99 -1.96 -11.70 -10.27
CA SER A 99 -2.01 -11.63 -8.81
C SER A 99 -2.93 -10.51 -8.34
N TYR A 100 -3.70 -10.77 -7.29
CA TYR A 100 -4.58 -9.81 -6.64
C TYR A 100 -4.19 -9.64 -5.18
N PHE A 101 -4.18 -8.39 -4.73
CA PHE A 101 -4.18 -8.05 -3.31
C PHE A 101 -5.63 -8.01 -2.84
N VAL A 102 -5.96 -8.80 -1.83
CA VAL A 102 -7.32 -8.92 -1.29
C VAL A 102 -7.30 -8.61 0.19
N LYS A 103 -8.27 -7.83 0.67
CA LYS A 103 -8.55 -7.64 2.09
C LYS A 103 -9.99 -8.01 2.40
N GLN A 104 -10.18 -8.86 3.40
CA GLN A 104 -11.46 -9.24 3.96
C GLN A 104 -11.60 -8.69 5.38
N ASP A 105 -12.61 -7.87 5.62
CA ASP A 105 -12.77 -7.19 6.90
C ASP A 105 -14.21 -6.66 7.06
N ASP A 106 -14.60 -6.37 8.30
CA ASP A 106 -15.92 -5.87 8.64
C ASP A 106 -15.96 -4.34 8.58
N GLY A 107 -17.06 -3.78 8.08
CA GLY A 107 -17.25 -2.34 8.13
C GLY A 107 -18.36 -1.81 7.24
N ILE A 108 -18.10 -0.63 6.66
CA ILE A 108 -19.03 0.07 5.77
C ILE A 108 -18.23 0.58 4.58
N VAL A 109 -18.70 0.26 3.38
CA VAL A 109 -18.18 0.80 2.12
C VAL A 109 -19.19 1.77 1.53
N GLY A 110 -18.79 3.03 1.35
CA GLY A 110 -19.61 4.02 0.65
C GLY A 110 -19.83 3.65 -0.82
N ILE A 111 -20.99 4.00 -1.38
CA ILE A 111 -21.33 3.69 -2.79
C ILE A 111 -20.37 4.30 -3.83
N TYR A 112 -19.58 5.31 -3.44
CA TYR A 112 -18.57 5.99 -4.27
C TYR A 112 -17.14 5.73 -3.74
N GLY A 113 -16.98 4.74 -2.88
CA GLY A 113 -15.78 4.58 -2.06
C GLY A 113 -15.82 5.44 -0.82
N GLY A 114 -14.79 5.28 0.00
CA GLY A 114 -14.69 5.89 1.32
C GLY A 114 -15.26 5.02 2.45
N GLY A 115 -15.15 5.54 3.66
CA GLY A 115 -15.33 4.79 4.90
C GLY A 115 -14.00 4.26 5.43
N THR A 116 -13.94 4.03 6.73
CA THR A 116 -12.73 3.56 7.43
C THR A 116 -12.21 2.24 6.86
N LEU A 117 -13.11 1.38 6.38
CA LEU A 117 -12.75 0.11 5.75
C LEU A 117 -11.93 0.31 4.46
N MET A 118 -12.37 1.21 3.58
CA MET A 118 -11.64 1.52 2.35
C MET A 118 -10.31 2.21 2.65
N GLU A 119 -10.30 3.16 3.58
CA GLU A 119 -9.07 3.85 4.00
C GLU A 119 -8.04 2.86 4.60
N ASN A 120 -8.50 1.91 5.42
CA ASN A 120 -7.66 0.85 5.96
C ASN A 120 -7.17 -0.09 4.86
N THR A 121 -8.01 -0.44 3.89
CA THR A 121 -7.63 -1.29 2.76
C THR A 121 -6.54 -0.64 1.91
N GLU A 122 -6.71 0.64 1.55
CA GLU A 122 -5.69 1.40 0.84
C GLU A 122 -4.40 1.47 1.66
N ARG A 123 -4.49 1.79 2.96
CA ARG A 123 -3.34 1.83 3.85
C ARG A 123 -2.61 0.49 3.90
N SER A 124 -3.32 -0.64 3.98
CA SER A 124 -2.70 -1.98 3.97
C SER A 124 -1.93 -2.24 2.68
N LEU A 125 -2.49 -1.87 1.52
CA LEU A 125 -1.78 -1.99 0.24
C LEU A 125 -0.54 -1.09 0.19
N GLU A 126 -0.68 0.17 0.61
CA GLU A 126 0.44 1.12 0.65
C GLU A 126 1.56 0.63 1.57
N SER A 127 1.22 0.13 2.76
CA SER A 127 2.17 -0.46 3.70
C SER A 127 2.86 -1.69 3.12
N PHE A 128 2.13 -2.57 2.44
CA PHE A 128 2.67 -3.78 1.80
C PHE A 128 3.67 -3.42 0.68
N ILE A 129 3.28 -2.55 -0.25
CA ILE A 129 4.16 -2.13 -1.34
C ILE A 129 5.34 -1.32 -0.80
N GLY A 130 5.11 -0.42 0.18
CA GLY A 130 6.15 0.34 0.85
C GLY A 130 7.18 -0.54 1.55
N LEU A 131 6.73 -1.58 2.26
CA LEU A 131 7.61 -2.56 2.89
C LEU A 131 8.42 -3.32 1.84
N GLY A 132 7.77 -3.76 0.76
CA GLY A 132 8.46 -4.46 -0.32
C GLY A 132 9.49 -3.60 -1.05
N LEU A 133 9.21 -2.30 -1.26
CA LEU A 133 10.18 -1.34 -1.80
C LEU A 133 11.37 -1.14 -0.86
N ALA A 134 11.12 -1.00 0.44
CA ALA A 134 12.15 -0.76 1.43
C ALA A 134 13.09 -1.97 1.61
N THR A 135 12.51 -3.17 1.60
CA THR A 135 13.22 -4.46 1.76
C THR A 135 13.74 -5.05 0.44
N LYS A 136 13.59 -4.30 -0.67
CA LYS A 136 14.02 -4.69 -2.02
C LYS A 136 13.31 -5.93 -2.58
N LEU A 137 12.17 -6.31 -2.03
CA LEU A 137 11.26 -7.26 -2.69
C LEU A 137 10.70 -6.67 -4.00
N PHE A 138 10.48 -5.35 -4.01
CA PHE A 138 10.02 -4.60 -5.18
C PHE A 138 11.04 -3.54 -5.58
N ARG A 139 10.95 -3.12 -6.84
CA ARG A 139 11.73 -2.02 -7.42
C ARG A 139 10.80 -0.96 -7.96
N TYR A 140 11.19 0.30 -7.76
CA TYR A 140 10.54 1.44 -8.38
C TYR A 140 11.37 1.90 -9.58
N GLU A 141 10.81 1.82 -10.78
CA GLU A 141 11.41 2.23 -12.04
C GLU A 141 10.42 3.10 -12.81
N TYR A 142 10.79 4.35 -13.04
CA TYR A 142 9.95 5.23 -13.85
C TYR A 142 9.89 4.69 -15.28
N ARG A 143 8.67 4.43 -15.76
CA ARG A 143 8.38 3.90 -17.09
C ARG A 143 7.57 4.95 -17.84
N TYR A 144 8.08 5.39 -18.99
CA TYR A 144 7.37 6.35 -19.85
C TYR A 144 6.18 5.71 -20.57
N GLU A 145 6.12 4.36 -20.64
CA GLU A 145 5.16 3.62 -21.46
C GLU A 145 3.99 2.95 -20.69
N ASN A 146 2.87 2.94 -21.43
CA ASN A 146 1.55 2.32 -21.33
C ASN A 146 0.48 2.97 -20.39
N PRO A 147 -0.50 3.72 -20.96
CA PRO A 147 -1.55 4.43 -20.20
C PRO A 147 -2.71 3.55 -19.66
N GLN A 148 -2.55 2.24 -19.47
CA GLN A 148 -3.71 1.33 -19.30
C GLN A 148 -3.72 0.39 -18.08
N LEU A 149 -2.95 0.66 -17.01
CA LEU A 149 -3.27 0.05 -15.72
C LEU A 149 -4.44 0.83 -15.07
N THR A 150 -5.65 0.61 -15.58
CA THR A 150 -6.86 0.98 -14.83
C THR A 150 -6.98 0.01 -13.65
N SER A 151 -6.27 0.31 -12.55
CA SER A 151 -6.45 -0.44 -11.31
C SER A 151 -7.78 -0.03 -10.68
N SER A 152 -8.57 -1.01 -10.29
CA SER A 152 -9.85 -0.82 -9.63
C SER A 152 -9.96 -1.74 -8.44
N TRP A 153 -10.59 -1.21 -7.39
CA TRP A 153 -11.11 -2.00 -6.30
C TRP A 153 -12.37 -2.71 -6.76
N PHE A 154 -12.34 -4.05 -6.76
CA PHE A 154 -13.50 -4.91 -6.88
C PHE A 154 -13.99 -5.25 -5.48
N ILE A 155 -15.22 -4.85 -5.17
CA ILE A 155 -15.76 -4.97 -3.82
C ILE A 155 -16.90 -5.96 -3.84
N HIS A 156 -16.80 -6.97 -2.97
CA HIS A 156 -17.86 -7.92 -2.70
C HIS A 156 -18.32 -7.76 -1.26
N GLN A 157 -19.62 -7.89 -1.04
CA GLN A 157 -20.23 -7.94 0.27
C GLN A 157 -20.68 -9.38 0.54
N GLN A 158 -20.46 -9.88 1.75
CA GLN A 158 -20.94 -11.21 2.12
C GLN A 158 -22.45 -11.17 2.36
N GLU A 159 -23.19 -12.02 1.66
CA GLU A 159 -24.61 -12.28 1.89
C GLU A 159 -24.79 -13.76 2.25
N VAL A 160 -25.14 -14.05 3.51
CA VAL A 160 -25.36 -15.40 4.04
C VAL A 160 -24.14 -16.32 3.83
N GLU A 161 -24.05 -16.99 2.69
CA GLU A 161 -22.99 -17.96 2.32
C GLU A 161 -22.28 -17.60 1.00
N ARG A 162 -22.55 -16.43 0.41
CA ARG A 162 -22.00 -16.05 -0.89
C ARG A 162 -21.46 -14.63 -0.91
N TRP A 163 -20.40 -14.43 -1.68
CA TRP A 163 -19.89 -13.12 -1.99
C TRP A 163 -20.69 -12.51 -3.13
N ARG A 164 -21.42 -11.45 -2.84
CA ARG A 164 -22.14 -10.69 -3.86
C ARG A 164 -21.29 -9.50 -4.27
N PHE A 165 -21.07 -9.34 -5.57
CA PHE A 165 -20.44 -8.13 -6.08
C PHE A 165 -21.23 -6.90 -5.62
N PHE A 166 -20.58 -5.95 -4.99
CA PHE A 166 -21.21 -4.75 -4.44
C PHE A 166 -20.99 -3.56 -5.36
N THR A 167 -19.74 -3.25 -5.67
CA THR A 167 -19.36 -2.15 -6.55
C THR A 167 -17.93 -2.29 -7.09
N ARG A 168 -17.60 -1.43 -8.05
CA ARG A 168 -16.22 -1.20 -8.52
C ARG A 168 -15.89 0.27 -8.32
N ILE A 169 -14.73 0.55 -7.74
CA ILE A 169 -14.22 1.90 -7.53
C ILE A 169 -12.82 1.99 -8.11
N GLU A 170 -12.44 3.14 -8.66
CA GLU A 170 -11.08 3.35 -9.12
C GLU A 170 -10.11 3.41 -7.93
N VAL A 171 -8.96 2.76 -8.07
CA VAL A 171 -7.85 2.94 -7.11
C VAL A 171 -7.39 4.40 -7.18
N SER A 172 -7.07 4.99 -6.03
CA SER A 172 -6.62 6.38 -5.97
C SER A 172 -5.40 6.65 -6.87
N GLU A 173 -5.35 7.84 -7.48
CA GLU A 173 -4.32 8.17 -8.49
C GLU A 173 -2.90 7.99 -7.96
N GLY A 174 -2.65 8.36 -6.70
CA GLY A 174 -1.35 8.18 -6.08
C GLY A 174 -0.93 6.71 -5.98
N ILE A 175 -1.85 5.79 -5.68
CA ILE A 175 -1.53 4.36 -5.65
C ILE A 175 -1.29 3.83 -7.07
N ARG A 176 -2.14 4.21 -8.04
CA ARG A 176 -1.99 3.82 -9.45
C ARG A 176 -0.64 4.25 -10.02
N GLU A 177 -0.24 5.48 -9.74
CA GLU A 177 1.05 6.04 -10.16
C GLU A 177 2.21 5.14 -9.70
N ILE A 178 2.24 4.76 -8.42
CA ILE A 178 3.32 3.93 -7.88
C ILE A 178 3.27 2.51 -8.45
N LEU A 179 2.10 1.89 -8.48
CA LEU A 179 1.95 0.52 -9.00
C LEU A 179 2.42 0.42 -10.46
N ARG A 180 2.13 1.41 -11.30
CA ARG A 180 2.61 1.46 -12.70
C ARG A 180 4.14 1.43 -12.81
N HIS A 181 4.83 2.01 -11.84
CA HIS A 181 6.29 2.10 -11.80
C HIS A 181 6.92 1.03 -10.90
N THR A 182 6.12 0.13 -10.32
CA THR A 182 6.62 -0.92 -9.43
C THR A 182 6.76 -2.23 -10.20
N SER A 183 7.89 -2.90 -10.06
CA SER A 183 8.14 -4.24 -10.57
C SER A 183 8.71 -5.15 -9.48
N SER A 184 8.71 -6.45 -9.75
CA SER A 184 9.42 -7.42 -8.91
C SER A 184 10.92 -7.12 -8.84
N PHE A 185 11.55 -7.67 -7.79
CA PHE A 185 12.99 -7.77 -7.71
C PHE A 185 13.55 -8.56 -8.90
N LYS A 186 14.64 -8.06 -9.48
CA LYS A 186 15.38 -8.76 -10.53
C LYS A 186 16.64 -9.36 -9.93
N PHE A 187 16.69 -10.68 -9.91
CA PHE A 187 17.93 -11.41 -9.63
C PHE A 187 18.98 -11.10 -10.68
N ALA A 188 20.25 -11.09 -10.30
CA ALA A 188 21.34 -11.06 -11.26
C ALA A 188 21.29 -12.34 -12.12
N ASP A 189 21.69 -12.25 -13.39
CA ASP A 189 21.70 -13.41 -14.29
C ASP A 189 22.56 -14.56 -13.73
N SER A 190 23.56 -14.23 -12.92
CA SER A 190 24.44 -15.19 -12.22
C SER A 190 23.82 -15.83 -10.97
N TYR A 191 22.64 -15.41 -10.53
CA TYR A 191 21.99 -15.97 -9.32
C TYR A 191 21.31 -17.30 -9.66
N PRO A 192 21.60 -18.39 -8.92
CA PRO A 192 21.08 -19.73 -9.23
C PRO A 192 19.55 -19.77 -9.28
N GLU A 193 18.98 -20.35 -10.33
CA GLU A 193 17.52 -20.35 -10.56
C GLU A 193 16.77 -21.11 -9.48
N GLU A 194 17.36 -22.22 -9.01
CA GLU A 194 16.84 -23.08 -7.95
C GLU A 194 16.68 -22.37 -6.60
N HIS A 195 17.34 -21.22 -6.40
CA HIS A 195 17.26 -20.43 -5.17
C HIS A 195 16.32 -19.22 -5.30
N ARG A 196 15.85 -18.86 -6.50
CA ARG A 196 15.03 -17.66 -6.72
C ARG A 196 13.68 -17.77 -6.02
N ILE A 197 12.95 -18.86 -6.26
CA ILE A 197 11.61 -19.08 -5.66
C ILE A 197 11.71 -19.21 -4.13
N PRO A 198 12.59 -20.06 -3.55
CA PRO A 198 12.73 -20.14 -2.09
C PRO A 198 13.09 -18.79 -1.44
N TRP A 199 13.92 -17.97 -2.10
CA TRP A 199 14.26 -16.64 -1.58
C TRP A 199 13.03 -15.72 -1.56
N LEU A 200 12.25 -15.71 -2.64
CA LEU A 200 11.05 -14.89 -2.76
C LEU A 200 9.96 -15.33 -1.78
N GLU A 201 9.72 -16.63 -1.65
CA GLU A 201 8.80 -17.19 -0.65
C GLU A 201 9.22 -16.75 0.75
N GLY A 202 10.50 -16.89 1.10
CA GLY A 202 11.00 -16.42 2.39
C GLY A 202 10.90 -14.90 2.57
N ALA A 203 11.03 -14.11 1.51
CA ALA A 203 10.85 -12.66 1.57
C ALA A 203 9.38 -12.26 1.81
N LEU A 204 8.47 -12.93 1.12
CA LEU A 204 7.02 -12.75 1.30
C LEU A 204 6.55 -13.25 2.67
N GLU A 205 7.09 -14.36 3.16
CA GLU A 205 6.82 -14.87 4.51
C GLU A 205 7.29 -13.88 5.58
N ARG A 206 8.49 -13.30 5.45
CA ARG A 206 8.94 -12.23 6.34
C ARG A 206 8.02 -11.01 6.27
N ALA A 207 7.58 -10.60 5.08
CA ALA A 207 6.63 -9.50 4.94
C ALA A 207 5.31 -9.81 5.65
N ASN A 208 4.80 -11.04 5.52
CA ASN A 208 3.63 -11.50 6.25
C ASN A 208 3.84 -11.45 7.78
N LEU A 209 4.95 -11.98 8.29
CA LEU A 209 5.27 -11.95 9.73
C LEU A 209 5.31 -10.51 10.28
N ILE A 210 5.84 -9.57 9.49
CA ILE A 210 5.88 -8.16 9.87
C ILE A 210 4.47 -7.58 9.89
N ILE A 211 3.71 -7.69 8.79
CA ILE A 211 2.39 -7.07 8.66
C ILE A 211 1.40 -7.65 9.66
N SER A 212 1.43 -8.97 9.91
CA SER A 212 0.55 -9.62 10.88
C SER A 212 0.95 -9.42 12.35
N SER A 213 2.14 -8.88 12.63
CA SER A 213 2.58 -8.65 14.01
C SER A 213 1.82 -7.48 14.66
N PRO A 214 1.29 -7.64 15.88
CA PRO A 214 0.62 -6.56 16.60
C PRO A 214 1.55 -5.38 16.92
N ASN A 215 2.86 -5.64 17.00
CA ASN A 215 3.88 -4.63 17.31
C ASN A 215 4.37 -3.87 16.07
N SER A 216 3.86 -4.19 14.86
CA SER A 216 4.34 -3.59 13.62
C SER A 216 3.60 -2.32 13.22
N LYS A 217 2.63 -1.82 14.00
CA LYS A 217 1.81 -0.65 13.63
C LYS A 217 2.66 0.58 13.27
N THR A 218 3.71 0.85 14.06
CA THR A 218 4.66 1.95 13.79
C THR A 218 5.40 1.71 12.47
N LEU A 219 5.87 0.49 12.23
CA LEU A 219 6.56 0.13 11.00
C LEU A 219 5.65 0.20 9.77
N GLN A 220 4.41 -0.31 9.87
CA GLN A 220 3.41 -0.22 8.81
C GLN A 220 3.10 1.24 8.46
N LEU A 221 2.95 2.10 9.46
CA LEU A 221 2.76 3.53 9.23
C LEU A 221 3.98 4.13 8.52
N ALA A 222 5.19 3.81 8.97
CA ALA A 222 6.42 4.29 8.36
C ALA A 222 6.59 3.82 6.90
N THR A 223 6.27 2.55 6.59
CA THR A 223 6.34 2.02 5.22
C THR A 223 5.29 2.63 4.31
N LYS A 224 4.10 2.94 4.81
CA LYS A 224 3.09 3.72 4.08
C LYS A 224 3.57 5.14 3.75
N TRP A 225 4.23 5.82 4.68
CA TRP A 225 4.85 7.12 4.39
C TRP A 225 6.05 7.01 3.43
N PHE A 226 6.80 5.92 3.52
CA PHE A 226 7.87 5.61 2.59
C PHE A 226 7.31 5.41 1.18
N PHE A 227 6.21 4.66 1.03
CA PHE A 227 5.45 4.52 -0.23
C PHE A 227 4.98 5.88 -0.77
N ASP A 228 4.41 6.73 0.09
CA ASP A 228 3.97 8.07 -0.31
C ASP A 228 5.11 8.94 -0.86
N SER A 229 6.35 8.72 -0.44
CA SER A 229 7.51 9.47 -0.93
C SER A 229 7.81 9.27 -2.41
N PHE A 230 7.18 8.29 -3.05
CA PHE A 230 7.29 8.06 -4.49
C PHE A 230 6.20 8.80 -5.29
N LYS A 231 5.15 9.33 -4.63
CA LYS A 231 3.99 9.93 -5.30
C LYS A 231 4.28 11.34 -5.80
N GLY A 232 3.83 11.65 -7.01
CA GLY A 232 3.92 12.97 -7.62
C GLY A 232 5.34 13.45 -7.91
N THR A 233 5.45 14.70 -8.37
CA THR A 233 6.71 15.29 -8.85
C THR A 233 7.31 16.34 -7.92
N ASP A 234 6.62 16.71 -6.83
CA ASP A 234 7.10 17.72 -5.88
C ASP A 234 8.17 17.14 -4.94
N ASP A 235 9.43 17.47 -5.23
CA ASP A 235 10.59 16.99 -4.47
C ASP A 235 10.61 17.48 -3.02
N THR A 236 10.05 18.66 -2.73
CA THR A 236 9.90 19.15 -1.34
C THR A 236 8.94 18.25 -0.57
N LEU A 237 7.82 17.86 -1.19
CA LEU A 237 6.85 16.97 -0.56
C LEU A 237 7.40 15.54 -0.38
N LYS A 238 8.14 15.02 -1.37
CA LYS A 238 8.86 13.74 -1.25
C LYS A 238 9.85 13.77 -0.09
N TYR A 239 10.60 14.87 0.04
CA TYR A 239 11.55 15.09 1.13
C TYR A 239 10.87 15.01 2.50
N ILE A 240 9.75 15.72 2.67
CA ILE A 240 8.99 15.71 3.92
C ILE A 240 8.45 14.32 4.22
N ARG A 241 7.90 13.60 3.24
CA ARG A 241 7.38 12.24 3.45
C ARG A 241 8.47 11.26 3.91
N LEU A 242 9.67 11.33 3.33
CA LEU A 242 10.82 10.55 3.79
C LEU A 242 11.27 10.92 5.21
N MET A 243 11.24 12.20 5.56
CA MET A 243 11.55 12.63 6.93
C MET A 243 10.51 12.12 7.93
N VAL A 244 9.24 12.15 7.56
CA VAL A 244 8.15 11.60 8.38
C VAL A 244 8.36 10.10 8.60
N THR A 245 8.81 9.33 7.61
CA THR A 245 9.20 7.92 7.81
C THR A 245 10.23 7.77 8.93
N ILE A 246 11.32 8.54 8.94
CA ILE A 246 12.33 8.48 10.00
C ILE A 246 11.76 8.93 11.35
N GLU A 247 10.97 9.99 11.38
CA GLU A 247 10.34 10.51 12.60
C GLU A 247 9.36 9.49 13.22
N ILE A 248 8.61 8.75 12.41
CA ILE A 248 7.72 7.68 12.90
C ILE A 248 8.54 6.56 13.52
N LEU A 249 9.59 6.09 12.85
CA LEU A 249 10.40 4.97 13.34
C LEU A 249 11.18 5.33 14.60
N LEU A 250 11.74 6.54 14.66
CA LEU A 250 12.74 6.89 15.66
C LEU A 250 12.29 7.98 16.62
N GLY A 251 11.08 8.50 16.50
CA GLY A 251 10.58 9.64 17.27
C GLY A 251 9.94 9.30 18.61
N GLU A 252 9.77 8.01 18.93
CA GLU A 252 9.11 7.60 20.18
C GLU A 252 9.83 8.15 21.42
N HIS A 253 9.08 8.74 22.35
CA HIS A 253 9.59 9.40 23.57
C HIS A 253 10.49 10.64 23.34
N ALA A 254 10.40 11.30 22.19
CA ALA A 254 11.10 12.58 22.02
C ALA A 254 10.32 13.72 22.69
N ASP A 255 10.70 14.09 23.92
CA ASP A 255 10.18 15.29 24.58
C ASP A 255 10.59 16.55 23.79
N THR A 256 9.58 17.31 23.38
CA THR A 256 9.63 18.36 22.34
C THR A 256 10.25 19.69 22.80
N SER A 257 11.28 19.65 23.64
CA SER A 257 12.11 20.85 23.87
C SER A 257 12.97 21.10 22.62
N LYS A 258 12.73 22.26 21.99
CA LYS A 258 12.97 22.60 20.56
C LYS A 258 14.41 22.53 20.02
N ALA A 259 15.39 22.04 20.77
CA ALA A 259 16.79 21.97 20.35
C ALA A 259 17.35 20.55 20.22
N SER A 260 16.67 19.50 20.74
CA SER A 260 17.25 18.14 20.81
C SER A 260 16.69 17.14 19.80
N LEU A 261 15.56 17.41 19.12
CA LEU A 261 14.89 16.38 18.30
C LEU A 261 15.74 15.91 17.11
N GLY A 262 16.32 16.83 16.34
CA GLY A 262 17.16 16.46 15.19
C GLY A 262 18.43 15.71 15.60
N GLU A 263 19.00 16.06 16.76
CA GLU A 263 20.16 15.37 17.32
C GLU A 263 19.79 13.98 17.87
N LEU A 264 18.67 13.86 18.57
CA LEU A 264 18.15 12.60 19.06
C LEU A 264 17.86 11.63 17.91
N LEU A 265 17.11 12.08 16.89
CA LEU A 265 16.80 11.29 15.71
C LEU A 265 18.08 10.90 14.95
N GLY A 266 19.01 11.83 14.78
CA GLY A 266 20.29 11.56 14.13
C GLY A 266 21.12 10.51 14.87
N ASN A 267 21.19 10.60 16.20
CA ASN A 267 21.88 9.61 17.02
C ASN A 267 21.21 8.24 16.91
N ARG A 268 19.89 8.16 17.10
CA ARG A 268 19.13 6.90 16.97
C ARG A 268 19.32 6.27 15.60
N LEU A 269 19.22 7.07 14.53
CA LEU A 269 19.41 6.60 13.17
C LEU A 269 20.82 6.05 12.98
N ALA A 270 21.85 6.80 13.38
CA ALA A 270 23.23 6.38 13.27
C ALA A 270 23.47 5.04 13.98
N TYR A 271 22.99 4.86 15.22
CA TYR A 271 23.15 3.61 15.94
C TYR A 271 22.38 2.44 15.32
N LEU A 272 21.17 2.70 14.81
CA LEU A 272 20.34 1.69 14.18
C LEU A 272 20.99 1.15 12.90
N ILE A 273 21.42 2.03 11.99
CA ILE A 273 21.87 1.60 10.65
C ILE A 273 23.38 1.52 10.51
N GLY A 274 24.15 2.21 11.34
CA GLY A 274 25.60 2.37 11.18
C GLY A 274 26.38 1.10 11.51
N LYS A 275 27.25 0.67 10.59
CA LYS A 275 28.00 -0.60 10.65
C LYS A 275 29.19 -0.57 11.60
N ASN A 276 29.75 0.61 11.86
CA ASN A 276 30.90 0.82 12.74
C ASN A 276 30.94 2.29 13.21
N HIS A 277 31.87 2.64 14.10
CA HIS A 277 31.97 3.99 14.67
C HIS A 277 32.12 5.10 13.62
N GLN A 278 32.88 4.86 12.55
CA GLN A 278 33.09 5.83 11.49
C GLN A 278 31.81 6.05 10.66
N ASP A 279 31.15 4.96 10.23
CA ASP A 279 29.86 5.02 9.51
C ASP A 279 28.78 5.72 10.36
N ARG A 280 28.76 5.47 11.67
CA ARG A 280 27.85 6.16 12.60
C ARG A 280 28.08 7.67 12.64
N ALA A 281 29.34 8.10 12.71
CA ALA A 281 29.69 9.52 12.69
C ALA A 281 29.32 10.19 11.36
N GLU A 282 29.48 9.48 10.25
CA GLU A 282 29.08 9.94 8.92
C GLU A 282 27.56 10.08 8.79
N VAL A 283 26.80 9.04 9.17
CA VAL A 283 25.33 9.07 9.17
C VAL A 283 24.80 10.22 10.03
N LEU A 284 25.35 10.39 11.24
CA LEU A 284 24.95 11.48 12.13
C LEU A 284 25.19 12.86 11.51
N ASN A 285 26.39 13.09 10.97
CA ASN A 285 26.77 14.37 10.39
C ASN A 285 25.95 14.71 9.13
N GLU A 286 25.67 13.71 8.29
CA GLU A 286 24.85 13.90 7.11
C GLU A 286 23.37 14.13 7.50
N PHE A 287 22.85 13.36 8.45
CA PHE A 287 21.48 13.53 8.94
C PHE A 287 21.25 14.91 9.56
N LYS A 288 22.23 15.49 10.27
CA LYS A 288 22.13 16.88 10.76
C LYS A 288 21.86 17.88 9.63
N LYS A 289 22.53 17.71 8.47
CA LYS A 289 22.31 18.56 7.29
C LYS A 289 20.92 18.34 6.71
N ILE A 290 20.50 17.08 6.59
CA ILE A 290 19.17 16.69 6.11
C ILE A 290 18.08 17.32 6.99
N TYR A 291 18.18 17.17 8.31
CA TYR A 291 17.21 17.72 9.24
C TYR A 291 17.14 19.26 9.19
N GLY A 292 18.26 19.93 8.93
CA GLY A 292 18.29 21.38 8.68
C GLY A 292 17.42 21.80 7.49
N VAL A 293 17.41 21.02 6.40
CA VAL A 293 16.53 21.25 5.24
C VAL A 293 15.07 21.05 5.62
N ARG A 294 14.73 19.97 6.34
CA ARG A 294 13.38 19.72 6.87
C ARG A 294 12.86 20.90 7.70
N SER A 295 13.69 21.41 8.60
CA SER A 295 13.37 22.59 9.42
C SER A 295 13.15 23.83 8.56
N SER A 296 13.95 24.04 7.51
CA SER A 296 13.81 25.15 6.58
C SER A 296 12.52 25.08 5.75
N ILE A 297 12.11 23.89 5.31
CA ILE A 297 10.85 23.68 4.60
C ILE A 297 9.67 24.03 5.49
N LEU A 298 9.61 23.44 6.70
CA LEU A 298 8.43 23.53 7.57
C LEU A 298 8.31 24.87 8.32
N HIS A 299 9.42 25.48 8.73
CA HIS A 299 9.39 26.70 9.53
C HIS A 299 9.70 27.98 8.74
N HIS A 300 10.38 27.86 7.61
CA HIS A 300 10.83 29.01 6.82
C HIS A 300 10.22 29.04 5.40
N GLY A 301 9.30 28.12 5.08
CA GLY A 301 8.55 28.13 3.82
C GLY A 301 9.40 27.85 2.58
N LYS A 302 10.51 27.11 2.72
CA LYS A 302 11.35 26.74 1.59
C LYS A 302 10.57 25.83 0.62
N HIS A 303 10.32 26.33 -0.59
CA HIS A 303 9.49 25.67 -1.61
C HIS A 303 10.30 24.98 -2.73
N LYS A 304 11.62 25.18 -2.78
CA LYS A 304 12.52 24.57 -3.76
C LYS A 304 13.81 24.11 -3.10
N LEU A 305 14.27 22.92 -3.47
CA LEU A 305 15.56 22.40 -3.05
C LEU A 305 16.66 22.87 -3.99
N SER A 306 17.83 23.17 -3.44
CA SER A 306 19.06 23.38 -4.22
C SER A 306 19.57 22.04 -4.79
N SER A 307 20.51 22.09 -5.73
CA SER A 307 21.11 20.88 -6.33
C SER A 307 21.73 19.95 -5.28
N LEU A 308 22.39 20.51 -4.26
CA LEU A 308 22.93 19.73 -3.15
C LEU A 308 21.81 19.07 -2.33
N GLU A 309 20.74 19.80 -2.03
CA GLU A 309 19.63 19.28 -1.23
C GLU A 309 18.79 18.24 -1.98
N HIS A 310 18.69 18.32 -3.30
CA HIS A 310 18.12 17.24 -4.10
C HIS A 310 18.90 15.94 -3.92
N SER A 311 20.23 15.99 -3.80
CA SER A 311 21.03 14.77 -3.54
C SER A 311 20.68 14.10 -2.20
N TYR A 312 20.20 14.87 -1.23
CA TYR A 312 19.76 14.33 0.06
C TYR A 312 18.49 13.47 -0.04
N ILE A 313 17.65 13.62 -1.08
CA ILE A 313 16.49 12.74 -1.27
C ILE A 313 16.95 11.29 -1.46
N SER A 314 17.93 11.07 -2.34
CA SER A 314 18.48 9.73 -2.57
C SER A 314 19.10 9.16 -1.30
N ARG A 315 19.84 9.99 -0.56
CA ARG A 315 20.45 9.56 0.70
C ARG A 315 19.41 9.20 1.76
N LEU A 316 18.44 10.08 1.96
CA LEU A 316 17.38 9.91 2.96
C LEU A 316 16.52 8.69 2.63
N ARG A 317 16.28 8.41 1.34
CA ARG A 317 15.66 7.16 0.90
C ARG A 317 16.47 5.94 1.35
N THR A 318 17.79 5.92 1.11
CA THR A 318 18.66 4.84 1.61
C THR A 318 18.63 4.71 3.13
N TYR A 319 18.53 5.82 3.87
CA TYR A 319 18.37 5.79 5.33
C TYR A 319 17.03 5.19 5.76
N CYS A 320 15.93 5.54 5.10
CA CYS A 320 14.62 4.94 5.35
C CYS A 320 14.64 3.43 5.06
N GLU A 321 15.21 3.01 3.91
CA GLU A 321 15.32 1.60 3.53
C GLU A 321 16.10 0.78 4.58
N ARG A 322 17.25 1.30 5.03
CA ARG A 322 18.06 0.66 6.07
C ARG A 322 17.31 0.62 7.41
N ALA A 323 16.71 1.72 7.83
CA ALA A 323 15.98 1.80 9.10
C ALA A 323 14.78 0.84 9.11
N ILE A 324 13.95 0.86 8.06
CA ILE A 324 12.82 -0.08 7.91
C ILE A 324 13.32 -1.53 7.93
N THR A 325 14.44 -1.83 7.27
CA THR A 325 15.01 -3.19 7.26
C THR A 325 15.47 -3.65 8.64
N GLU A 326 16.14 -2.79 9.42
CA GLU A 326 16.57 -3.16 10.78
C GLU A 326 15.38 -3.29 11.74
N GLU A 327 14.41 -2.37 11.69
CA GLU A 327 13.17 -2.47 12.48
C GLU A 327 12.35 -3.72 12.14
N SER A 328 12.30 -4.07 10.85
CA SER A 328 11.67 -5.32 10.38
C SER A 328 12.31 -6.55 11.02
N ARG A 329 13.63 -6.56 11.21
CA ARG A 329 14.34 -7.68 11.85
C ARG A 329 14.00 -7.79 13.33
N LEU A 330 13.89 -6.67 14.03
CA LEU A 330 13.54 -6.65 15.45
C LEU A 330 12.13 -7.20 15.72
N ILE A 331 11.20 -7.05 14.78
CA ILE A 331 9.84 -7.60 14.89
C ILE A 331 9.82 -9.12 14.68
N ILE A 332 10.72 -9.65 13.86
CA ILE A 332 10.80 -11.09 13.54
C ILE A 332 11.64 -11.87 14.58
N ALA A 333 12.56 -11.19 15.26
CA ALA A 333 13.49 -11.78 16.25
C ALA A 333 12.78 -12.29 17.51
#